data_AF-A0A9P4NFU2-F1
#
_entry.id   AF-A0A9P4NFU2-F1
#
_cell.length_a   1.000
_cell.length_b   1.000
_cell.length_c   1.000
_cell.angle_alpha   90.00
_cell.angle_beta   90.00
_cell.angle_gamma   90.00
#
_symmetry.space_group_name_H-M   'P 1'
#
loop_
_entity.id
_entity.type
_entity.pdbx_description
1 polymer ?
#
loop_
_entity_poly.entity_id
_entity_poly.type
_entity_poly.pdbx_seq_one_letter_code
_entity_poly.pdbx_strand_id
1 'polypeptide(L)'
;MKLSFVQLVSLLPFLHLAFADISADEASKIAYRAYGDFVVQGLTAGVPLKQGSDYVYVLPPTSAGVRAGTVVPEAVTNWDLLSLANTMQTPNEPLYQTTGASYIQDLKTYLHGVASDTSEISTKDMQKLGRLADAASAAFDKFLTEQDKAIELYEKDQLTGRKTTFAKFTVAKYPRFISRKKEWKSAEALLANFRRQVTRTDDALNDRINKIDELALDEKDKQSGYNMPVYVGGDFITNLTRPWVQKEIAEPDLYQPFYGTSGLEEAANNWFANTSPSTIVSLSLKKSGSSDWSALGHSTSVIQGSAGYFGFIGAKAGSSSTSTTFNSYGTTFSDDVDITFSFRGPPATFSLRAGLWDVADARAAYPKLLPNATDSLVGKVRPQKVLLAYQPGLTIAFKNANTWKNVKQFIDTAKSNKGGGISIFGFSFGGSGGRKSDRTMNDIQTQDSGTGGSIIIPPAAPGALYVLGVLGRKL
;
A
#
# COMPACT_ATOMS: atom_id res chain seq x y z
N MET A 1 27.27 -38.33 18.88
CA MET A 1 27.43 -37.26 19.88
C MET A 1 26.54 -36.10 19.44
N LYS A 2 25.39 -35.88 20.11
CA LYS A 2 24.46 -34.80 19.80
C LYS A 2 25.00 -33.51 20.40
N LEU A 3 25.56 -32.63 19.58
CA LEU A 3 25.87 -31.25 20.00
C LEU A 3 24.55 -30.48 20.12
N SER A 4 24.37 -29.78 21.24
CA SER A 4 23.16 -28.99 21.52
C SER A 4 23.20 -27.66 20.77
N PHE A 5 22.01 -27.20 20.39
CA PHE A 5 21.75 -26.04 19.52
C PHE A 5 22.25 -24.69 20.07
N VAL A 6 22.66 -24.64 21.35
CA VAL A 6 23.17 -23.43 22.02
C VAL A 6 24.62 -23.13 21.61
N GLN A 7 25.40 -24.13 21.17
CA GLN A 7 26.81 -23.95 20.80
C GLN A 7 27.05 -23.51 19.35
N LEU A 8 26.03 -23.46 18.50
CA LEU A 8 26.18 -22.92 17.13
C LEU A 8 26.01 -21.39 17.07
N VAL A 9 25.50 -20.77 18.14
CA VAL A 9 25.28 -19.31 18.22
C VAL A 9 26.50 -18.58 18.79
N SER A 10 27.49 -19.28 19.33
CA SER A 10 28.64 -18.69 20.03
C SER A 10 29.95 -18.60 19.21
N LEU A 11 29.90 -18.66 17.88
CA LEU A 11 31.08 -18.56 17.01
C LEU A 11 30.99 -17.40 15.99
N LEU A 12 30.56 -16.23 16.46
CA LEU A 12 30.86 -14.95 15.82
C LEU A 12 31.91 -14.23 16.67
N PRO A 13 33.22 -14.40 16.42
CA PRO A 13 34.17 -13.42 16.90
C PRO A 13 33.96 -12.14 16.09
N PHE A 14 33.13 -11.25 16.61
CA PHE A 14 33.13 -9.85 16.25
C PHE A 14 34.51 -9.27 16.60
N LEU A 15 35.41 -9.23 15.62
CA LEU A 15 36.54 -8.32 15.66
C LEU A 15 35.97 -6.91 15.46
N HIS A 16 35.53 -6.30 16.56
CA HIS A 16 35.28 -4.85 16.63
C HIS A 16 36.63 -4.14 16.60
N LEU A 17 37.14 -3.88 15.41
CA LEU A 17 38.01 -2.71 15.23
C LEU A 17 37.10 -1.49 15.28
N ALA A 18 37.27 -0.67 16.31
CA ALA A 18 36.50 0.54 16.57
C ALA A 18 36.74 1.59 15.48
N PHE A 19 36.06 1.44 14.36
CA PHE A 19 35.67 2.57 13.51
C PHE A 19 34.26 2.97 13.95
N ALA A 20 33.96 4.27 13.93
CA ALA A 20 32.58 4.70 14.09
C ALA A 20 31.78 4.11 12.93
N ASP A 21 30.92 3.14 13.24
CA ASP A 21 30.01 2.48 12.31
C ASP A 21 28.66 3.20 12.36
N ILE A 22 27.98 3.33 11.21
CA ILE A 22 26.58 3.76 11.22
C ILE A 22 25.68 2.56 11.53
N SER A 23 24.60 2.81 12.25
CA SER A 23 23.64 1.75 12.57
C SER A 23 22.92 1.25 11.32
N ALA A 24 22.40 0.01 11.37
CA ALA A 24 21.56 -0.53 10.30
C ALA A 24 20.30 0.32 10.03
N ASP A 25 19.75 0.94 11.08
CA ASP A 25 18.61 1.85 10.99
C ASP A 25 19.00 3.14 10.25
N GLU A 26 20.14 3.72 10.58
CA GLU A 26 20.64 4.93 9.92
C GLU A 26 20.96 4.68 8.44
N ALA A 27 21.65 3.58 8.11
CA ALA A 27 21.91 3.17 6.73
C ALA A 27 20.61 2.99 5.93
N SER A 28 19.61 2.37 6.57
CA SER A 28 18.29 2.17 6.01
C SER A 28 17.59 3.51 5.72
N LYS A 29 17.57 4.44 6.69
CA LYS A 29 16.98 5.77 6.52
C LYS A 29 17.63 6.58 5.41
N ILE A 30 18.96 6.56 5.30
CA ILE A 30 19.70 7.20 4.20
C ILE A 30 19.23 6.65 2.84
N ALA A 31 19.16 5.32 2.72
CA ALA A 31 18.75 4.67 1.48
C ALA A 31 17.27 4.95 1.14
N TYR A 32 16.36 4.87 2.12
CA TYR A 32 14.95 5.17 1.89
C TYR A 32 14.71 6.63 1.53
N ARG A 33 15.48 7.56 2.11
CA ARG A 33 15.38 8.97 1.74
C ARG A 33 15.77 9.18 0.29
N ALA A 34 16.91 8.63 -0.13
CA ALA A 34 17.34 8.73 -1.52
C ALA A 34 16.34 8.08 -2.49
N TYR A 35 15.73 6.96 -2.11
CA TYR A 35 14.63 6.34 -2.86
C TYR A 35 13.38 7.22 -2.90
N GLY A 36 13.03 7.85 -1.77
CA GLY A 36 11.92 8.78 -1.65
C GLY A 36 12.09 10.01 -2.55
N ASP A 37 13.29 10.57 -2.65
CA ASP A 37 13.59 11.68 -3.56
C ASP A 37 13.31 11.30 -5.03
N PHE A 38 13.71 10.10 -5.45
CA PHE A 38 13.37 9.55 -6.77
C PHE A 38 11.86 9.39 -6.96
N VAL A 39 11.15 8.85 -5.96
CA VAL A 39 9.69 8.68 -6.01
C VAL A 39 8.97 10.03 -6.12
N VAL A 40 9.41 11.04 -5.34
CA VAL A 40 8.88 12.42 -5.42
C VAL A 40 9.07 12.96 -6.84
N GLN A 41 10.28 12.84 -7.39
CA GLN A 41 10.57 13.31 -8.74
C GLN A 41 9.64 12.66 -9.78
N GLY A 42 9.39 11.36 -9.67
CA GLY A 42 8.47 10.64 -10.56
C GLY A 42 7.01 11.10 -10.43
N LEU A 43 6.53 11.29 -9.20
CA LEU A 43 5.13 11.65 -8.91
C LEU A 43 4.80 13.12 -9.23
N THR A 44 5.76 14.03 -9.05
CA THR A 44 5.54 15.47 -9.23
C THR A 44 6.11 16.01 -10.53
N ALA A 45 6.88 15.22 -11.27
CA ALA A 45 7.65 15.66 -12.44
C ALA A 45 8.54 16.88 -12.12
N GLY A 46 9.09 16.93 -10.90
CA GLY A 46 9.95 18.02 -10.42
C GLY A 46 9.20 19.25 -9.90
N VAL A 47 7.86 19.27 -9.92
CA VAL A 47 7.08 20.34 -9.28
C VAL A 47 7.19 20.21 -7.76
N PRO A 48 7.53 21.29 -7.02
CA PRO A 48 7.60 21.24 -5.57
C PRO A 48 6.25 20.89 -4.93
N LEU A 49 6.28 20.08 -3.87
CA LEU A 49 5.10 19.77 -3.06
C LEU A 49 4.60 21.01 -2.33
N LYS A 50 3.28 21.19 -2.24
CA LYS A 50 2.69 22.21 -1.35
C LYS A 50 2.77 21.71 0.10
N GLN A 51 3.72 22.25 0.86
CA GLN A 51 3.94 21.89 2.26
C GLN A 51 2.66 21.97 3.10
N GLY A 52 2.44 20.96 3.94
CA GLY A 52 1.24 20.82 4.76
C GLY A 52 -0.05 20.45 4.02
N SER A 53 0.00 20.28 2.69
CA SER A 53 -1.14 19.90 1.84
C SER A 53 -0.86 18.64 1.04
N ASP A 54 0.29 18.56 0.37
CA ASP A 54 0.69 17.42 -0.45
C ASP A 54 1.71 16.55 0.31
N TYR A 55 1.53 15.23 0.21
CA TYR A 55 2.34 14.23 0.90
C TYR A 55 2.70 13.10 -0.06
N VAL A 56 3.94 12.62 -0.01
CA VAL A 56 4.42 11.48 -0.80
C VAL A 56 4.70 10.31 0.11
N TYR A 57 3.98 9.22 -0.12
CA TYR A 57 4.13 7.96 0.59
C TYR A 57 4.96 7.00 -0.23
N VAL A 58 6.02 6.45 0.36
CA VAL A 58 6.90 5.48 -0.30
C VAL A 58 6.47 4.05 0.01
N LEU A 59 6.65 3.17 -0.97
CA LEU A 59 6.43 1.74 -0.83
C LEU A 59 7.72 0.98 -1.14
N PRO A 60 7.93 -0.20 -0.52
CA PRO A 60 8.97 -1.12 -0.99
C PRO A 60 8.90 -1.27 -2.52
N PRO A 61 10.02 -1.29 -3.26
CA PRO A 61 10.04 -1.41 -4.72
C PRO A 61 9.39 -2.69 -5.27
N THR A 62 9.08 -3.64 -4.39
CA THR A 62 8.42 -4.93 -4.66
C THR A 62 6.94 -4.94 -4.31
N SER A 63 6.38 -3.82 -3.88
CA SER A 63 4.97 -3.72 -3.50
C SER A 63 4.09 -3.97 -4.72
N ALA A 64 3.16 -4.91 -4.58
CA ALA A 64 2.26 -5.29 -5.65
C ALA A 64 1.48 -4.06 -6.16
N GLY A 65 1.55 -3.84 -7.46
CA GLY A 65 0.88 -2.77 -8.19
C GLY A 65 -0.58 -3.05 -8.52
N VAL A 66 -1.18 -2.09 -9.21
CA VAL A 66 -2.47 -2.26 -9.89
C VAL A 66 -2.25 -3.17 -11.08
N ARG A 67 -2.89 -4.34 -11.09
CA ARG A 67 -2.87 -5.22 -12.28
C ARG A 67 -3.63 -4.52 -13.41
N ALA A 68 -3.06 -4.51 -14.60
CA ALA A 68 -3.64 -3.80 -15.76
C ALA A 68 -3.12 -4.37 -17.09
N GLY A 69 -3.68 -3.88 -18.19
CA GLY A 69 -3.41 -4.34 -19.56
C GLY A 69 -4.57 -5.17 -20.09
N THR A 70 -4.67 -5.34 -21.41
CA THR A 70 -5.79 -6.01 -22.08
C THR A 70 -5.97 -7.48 -21.63
N VAL A 71 -4.92 -8.08 -21.05
CA VAL A 71 -4.96 -9.45 -20.54
C VAL A 71 -5.56 -9.57 -19.13
N VAL A 72 -5.76 -8.43 -18.47
CA VAL A 72 -6.30 -8.33 -17.11
C VAL A 72 -7.76 -7.91 -17.20
N PRO A 73 -8.71 -8.68 -16.64
CA PRO A 73 -10.08 -8.23 -16.55
C PRO A 73 -10.19 -6.92 -15.75
N GLU A 74 -11.04 -6.01 -16.21
CA GLU A 74 -11.28 -4.72 -15.58
C GLU A 74 -11.64 -4.86 -14.09
N ALA A 75 -12.44 -5.87 -13.72
CA ALA A 75 -12.84 -6.11 -12.33
C ALA A 75 -11.66 -6.40 -11.38
N VAL A 76 -10.54 -6.92 -11.90
CA VAL A 76 -9.31 -7.14 -11.12
C VAL A 76 -8.55 -5.83 -10.94
N THR A 77 -8.39 -5.06 -12.02
CA THR A 77 -7.82 -3.70 -11.99
C THR A 77 -8.57 -2.81 -11.00
N ASN A 78 -9.91 -2.85 -11.04
CA ASN A 78 -10.79 -2.09 -10.17
C ASN A 78 -10.60 -2.46 -8.70
N TRP A 79 -10.43 -3.75 -8.38
CA TRP A 79 -10.16 -4.18 -7.00
C TRP A 79 -8.83 -3.60 -6.46
N ASP A 80 -7.78 -3.61 -7.27
CA ASP A 80 -6.48 -3.06 -6.88
C ASP A 80 -6.54 -1.52 -6.76
N LEU A 81 -7.25 -0.85 -7.66
CA LEU A 81 -7.49 0.60 -7.59
C LEU A 81 -8.27 0.99 -6.34
N LEU A 82 -9.33 0.25 -6.00
CA LEU A 82 -10.12 0.46 -4.78
C LEU A 82 -9.22 0.38 -3.54
N SER A 83 -8.42 -0.69 -3.44
CA SER A 83 -7.52 -0.94 -2.30
C SER A 83 -6.51 0.21 -2.12
N LEU A 84 -6.03 0.77 -3.23
CA LEU A 84 -5.05 1.85 -3.23
C LEU A 84 -5.66 3.24 -3.00
N ALA A 85 -6.81 3.54 -3.62
CA ALA A 85 -7.36 4.89 -3.67
C ALA A 85 -8.33 5.18 -2.52
N ASN A 86 -8.98 4.15 -1.96
CA ASN A 86 -9.93 4.31 -0.85
C ASN A 86 -9.24 4.37 0.52
N THR A 87 -8.05 3.79 0.65
CA THR A 87 -7.32 3.74 1.92
C THR A 87 -6.65 5.09 2.22
N MET A 88 -7.22 5.84 3.16
CA MET A 88 -6.67 7.13 3.57
C MET A 88 -5.40 6.97 4.40
N GLN A 89 -4.49 7.90 4.18
CA GLN A 89 -3.19 7.97 4.81
C GLN A 89 -3.17 9.04 5.91
N THR A 90 -2.07 9.08 6.67
CA THR A 90 -1.86 10.11 7.70
C THR A 90 -0.65 10.99 7.34
N PRO A 91 -0.61 12.26 7.77
CA PRO A 91 0.55 13.13 7.56
C PRO A 91 1.84 12.69 8.27
N ASN A 92 1.74 11.81 9.27
CA ASN A 92 2.83 11.51 10.20
C ASN A 92 3.63 10.26 9.83
N GLU A 93 3.21 9.53 8.79
CA GLU A 93 3.84 8.29 8.34
C GLU A 93 4.23 8.43 6.86
N PRO A 94 5.52 8.37 6.49
CA PRO A 94 5.97 8.45 5.11
C PRO A 94 5.82 7.12 4.35
N LEU A 95 5.55 6.01 5.05
CA LEU A 95 5.25 4.74 4.41
C LEU A 95 3.76 4.65 4.08
N TYR A 96 3.44 4.14 2.90
CA TYR A 96 2.05 3.92 2.54
C TYR A 96 1.47 2.78 3.38
N GLN A 97 0.35 3.05 4.04
CA GLN A 97 -0.40 2.08 4.82
C GLN A 97 -1.47 1.44 3.93
N THR A 98 -1.45 0.11 3.85
CA THR A 98 -2.46 -0.68 3.15
C THR A 98 -3.71 -0.94 3.99
N THR A 99 -3.64 -0.65 5.28
CA THR A 99 -4.75 -0.70 6.23
C THR A 99 -4.98 0.69 6.79
N GLY A 100 -6.18 1.23 6.58
CA GLY A 100 -6.50 2.60 6.93
C GLY A 100 -8.00 2.87 6.81
N ALA A 101 -8.41 4.07 7.22
CA ALA A 101 -9.80 4.47 7.11
C ALA A 101 -10.22 4.57 5.63
N SER A 102 -11.50 4.29 5.35
CA SER A 102 -12.05 4.35 4.00
C SER A 102 -12.49 5.78 3.67
N TYR A 103 -12.00 6.32 2.56
CA TYR A 103 -12.34 7.66 2.11
C TYR A 103 -13.84 7.86 1.89
N ILE A 104 -14.50 6.95 1.18
CA ILE A 104 -15.94 7.12 0.92
C ILE A 104 -16.77 7.11 2.21
N GLN A 105 -16.35 6.35 3.22
CA GLN A 105 -17.06 6.25 4.49
C GLN A 105 -16.81 7.47 5.39
N ASP A 106 -15.58 7.97 5.44
CA ASP A 106 -15.30 9.20 6.18
C ASP A 106 -15.92 10.40 5.46
N LEU A 107 -15.97 10.41 4.12
CA LEU A 107 -16.69 11.43 3.35
C LEU A 107 -18.18 11.39 3.66
N LYS A 108 -18.79 10.20 3.63
CA LYS A 108 -20.20 10.01 4.01
C LYS A 108 -20.47 10.51 5.43
N THR A 109 -19.64 10.10 6.39
CA THR A 109 -19.75 10.51 7.80
C THR A 109 -19.66 12.03 7.94
N TYR A 110 -18.74 12.66 7.19
CA TYR A 110 -18.55 14.09 7.16
C TYR A 110 -19.78 14.81 6.60
N LEU A 111 -20.24 14.42 5.40
CA LEU A 111 -21.40 15.03 4.74
C LEU A 111 -22.67 14.88 5.56
N HIS A 112 -22.82 13.74 6.21
CA HIS A 112 -23.82 13.57 7.25
C HIS A 112 -23.65 14.65 8.32
N GLY A 113 -22.48 14.80 8.93
CA GLY A 113 -22.17 15.80 9.97
C GLY A 113 -22.47 17.28 9.64
N VAL A 114 -22.71 17.64 8.37
CA VAL A 114 -22.94 19.02 7.91
C VAL A 114 -24.27 19.59 8.44
N ALA A 115 -24.24 20.87 8.80
CA ALA A 115 -25.39 21.68 9.19
C ALA A 115 -25.92 22.48 7.98
N SER A 116 -27.18 22.25 7.60
CA SER A 116 -27.76 22.88 6.40
C SER A 116 -28.45 24.22 6.65
N ASP A 117 -29.05 24.44 7.81
CA ASP A 117 -29.50 25.76 8.27
C ASP A 117 -29.74 25.72 9.78
N THR A 118 -29.44 26.81 10.49
CA THR A 118 -29.35 26.87 11.96
C THR A 118 -30.73 26.94 12.63
N SER A 119 -31.58 25.94 12.40
CA SER A 119 -32.65 25.64 13.35
C SER A 119 -32.00 24.98 14.58
N GLU A 120 -32.23 25.50 15.78
CA GLU A 120 -31.67 24.90 17.00
C GLU A 120 -32.15 23.45 17.14
N ILE A 121 -31.28 22.49 16.84
CA ILE A 121 -31.52 21.08 17.16
C ILE A 121 -31.50 20.97 18.67
N SER A 122 -32.50 20.33 19.26
CA SER A 122 -32.55 20.16 20.71
C SER A 122 -31.31 19.40 21.21
N THR A 123 -30.82 19.71 22.40
CA THR A 123 -29.70 18.99 23.03
C THR A 123 -29.95 17.48 23.09
N LYS A 124 -31.21 17.07 23.29
CA LYS A 124 -31.63 15.67 23.33
C LYS A 124 -31.50 14.99 21.96
N ASP A 125 -31.90 15.67 20.89
CA ASP A 125 -31.78 15.14 19.53
C ASP A 125 -30.31 15.10 19.09
N MET A 126 -29.51 16.10 19.47
CA MET A 126 -28.06 16.07 19.25
C MET A 126 -27.37 14.90 19.97
N GLN A 127 -27.71 14.62 21.24
CA GLN A 127 -27.19 13.46 21.97
C GLN A 127 -27.64 12.12 21.36
N LYS A 128 -28.85 12.07 20.79
CA LYS A 128 -29.32 10.86 20.10
C LYS A 128 -28.64 10.67 18.75
N LEU A 129 -28.42 11.74 17.99
CA LEU A 129 -27.63 11.71 16.75
C LEU A 129 -26.21 11.20 17.00
N GLY A 130 -25.52 11.74 18.01
CA GLY A 130 -24.17 11.29 18.38
C GLY A 130 -24.13 9.80 18.69
N ARG A 131 -25.04 9.31 19.55
CA ARG A 131 -25.12 7.87 19.87
C ARG A 131 -25.42 6.98 18.66
N LEU A 132 -26.27 7.42 17.73
CA LEU A 132 -26.56 6.67 16.50
C LEU A 132 -25.35 6.68 15.56
N ALA A 133 -24.62 7.78 15.47
CA ALA A 133 -23.38 7.86 14.70
C ALA A 133 -22.29 6.94 15.27
N ASP A 134 -22.06 6.97 16.57
CA ASP A 134 -21.12 6.08 17.26
C ASP A 134 -21.50 4.61 17.06
N ALA A 135 -22.79 4.28 17.15
CA ALA A 135 -23.29 2.92 16.92
C ALA A 135 -23.10 2.46 15.46
N ALA A 136 -23.37 3.33 14.48
CA ALA A 136 -23.17 3.02 13.07
C ALA A 136 -21.68 2.82 12.74
N SER A 137 -20.81 3.70 13.27
CA SER A 137 -19.35 3.60 13.14
C SER A 137 -18.82 2.30 13.76
N ALA A 138 -19.20 1.99 15.00
CA ALA A 138 -18.79 0.75 15.67
C ALA A 138 -19.31 -0.51 14.97
N ALA A 139 -20.49 -0.47 14.37
CA ALA A 139 -21.02 -1.58 13.56
C ALA A 139 -20.24 -1.74 12.25
N PHE A 140 -19.81 -0.63 11.64
CA PHE A 140 -18.98 -0.62 10.44
C PHE A 140 -17.59 -1.19 10.70
N ASP A 141 -16.91 -0.79 11.78
CA ASP A 141 -15.59 -1.33 12.16
C ASP A 141 -15.63 -2.86 12.35
N LYS A 142 -16.71 -3.36 12.98
CA LYS A 142 -16.95 -4.80 13.10
C LYS A 142 -17.20 -5.43 11.74
N PHE A 143 -17.96 -4.79 10.86
CA PHE A 143 -18.19 -5.27 9.51
C PHE A 143 -16.89 -5.36 8.71
N LEU A 144 -16.04 -4.32 8.71
CA LEU A 144 -14.73 -4.32 8.05
C LEU A 144 -13.85 -5.45 8.57
N THR A 145 -13.77 -5.60 9.89
CA THR A 145 -13.00 -6.69 10.52
C THR A 145 -13.46 -8.08 10.03
N GLU A 146 -14.78 -8.28 9.87
CA GLU A 146 -15.32 -9.53 9.35
C GLU A 146 -15.23 -9.62 7.82
N GLN A 147 -15.20 -8.50 7.10
CA GLN A 147 -14.98 -8.45 5.66
C GLN A 147 -13.56 -8.89 5.33
N ASP A 148 -12.54 -8.35 5.99
CA ASP A 148 -11.14 -8.75 5.80
C ASP A 148 -10.96 -10.25 6.04
N LYS A 149 -11.57 -10.78 7.11
CA LYS A 149 -11.57 -12.22 7.39
C LYS A 149 -12.31 -13.03 6.34
N ALA A 150 -13.46 -12.55 5.87
CA ALA A 150 -14.22 -13.23 4.82
C ALA A 150 -13.43 -13.29 3.52
N ILE A 151 -12.73 -12.20 3.16
CA ILE A 151 -11.84 -12.13 1.99
C ILE A 151 -10.68 -13.11 2.16
N GLU A 152 -9.99 -13.09 3.31
CA GLU A 152 -8.87 -14.01 3.57
C GLU A 152 -9.31 -15.49 3.49
N LEU A 153 -10.46 -15.83 4.08
CA LEU A 153 -11.01 -17.18 4.02
C LEU A 153 -11.47 -17.55 2.60
N TYR A 154 -12.02 -16.61 1.85
CA TYR A 154 -12.43 -16.80 0.47
C TYR A 154 -11.22 -17.06 -0.43
N GLU A 155 -10.16 -16.25 -0.31
CA GLU A 155 -8.91 -16.44 -1.04
C GLU A 155 -8.33 -17.84 -0.79
N LYS A 156 -8.30 -18.29 0.46
CA LYS A 156 -7.89 -19.66 0.81
C LYS A 156 -8.79 -20.73 0.19
N ASP A 157 -10.10 -20.49 0.11
CA ASP A 157 -11.05 -21.43 -0.51
C ASP A 157 -10.85 -21.53 -2.03
N GLN A 158 -10.58 -20.41 -2.70
CA GLN A 158 -10.31 -20.37 -4.14
C GLN A 158 -9.06 -21.19 -4.50
N LEU A 159 -8.04 -21.24 -3.62
CA LEU A 159 -6.85 -22.08 -3.80
C LEU A 159 -7.16 -23.59 -3.84
N THR A 160 -8.33 -24.01 -3.35
CA THR A 160 -8.76 -25.42 -3.41
C THR A 160 -9.39 -25.81 -4.76
N GLY A 161 -9.45 -24.88 -5.72
CA GLY A 161 -10.00 -25.10 -7.07
C GLY A 161 -11.53 -24.96 -7.17
N ARG A 162 -12.21 -24.52 -6.10
CA ARG A 162 -13.66 -24.27 -6.12
C ARG A 162 -13.96 -22.90 -6.71
N LYS A 163 -14.83 -22.86 -7.72
CA LYS A 163 -15.31 -21.63 -8.35
C LYS A 163 -16.70 -21.23 -7.82
N THR A 164 -16.76 -20.79 -6.56
CA THR A 164 -17.97 -20.13 -6.02
C THR A 164 -17.72 -18.65 -5.92
N THR A 165 -18.71 -17.81 -6.23
CA THR A 165 -18.60 -16.35 -6.05
C THR A 165 -18.48 -15.98 -4.57
N PHE A 166 -17.91 -14.80 -4.27
CA PHE A 166 -17.78 -14.32 -2.89
C PHE A 166 -19.13 -14.29 -2.16
N ALA A 167 -20.18 -13.85 -2.84
CA ALA A 167 -21.55 -13.84 -2.31
C ALA A 167 -22.04 -15.25 -1.92
N LYS A 168 -21.83 -16.26 -2.78
CA LYS A 168 -22.21 -17.66 -2.48
C LYS A 168 -21.37 -18.25 -1.35
N PHE A 169 -20.07 -17.94 -1.34
CA PHE A 169 -19.15 -18.38 -0.29
C PHE A 169 -19.56 -17.85 1.08
N THR A 170 -19.84 -16.55 1.19
CA THR A 170 -20.18 -15.93 2.48
C THR A 170 -21.50 -16.45 3.04
N VAL A 171 -22.48 -16.77 2.20
CA VAL A 171 -23.70 -17.47 2.62
C VAL A 171 -23.40 -18.87 3.18
N ALA A 172 -22.56 -19.65 2.48
CA ALA A 172 -22.36 -21.06 2.80
C ALA A 172 -21.32 -21.32 3.92
N LYS A 173 -20.26 -20.51 3.99
CA LYS A 173 -19.07 -20.79 4.82
C LYS A 173 -18.75 -19.71 5.84
N TYR A 174 -19.21 -18.48 5.65
CA TYR A 174 -18.92 -17.38 6.56
C TYR A 174 -20.13 -16.45 6.81
N PRO A 175 -21.26 -16.98 7.33
CA PRO A 175 -22.50 -16.21 7.50
C PRO A 175 -22.35 -15.02 8.45
N ARG A 176 -21.30 -15.01 9.29
CA ARG A 176 -20.96 -13.92 10.19
C ARG A 176 -20.69 -12.60 9.44
N PHE A 177 -20.10 -12.66 8.25
CA PHE A 177 -19.95 -11.49 7.38
C PHE A 177 -21.30 -10.86 7.02
N ILE A 178 -22.26 -11.69 6.57
CA ILE A 178 -23.60 -11.23 6.20
C ILE A 178 -24.33 -10.65 7.43
N SER A 179 -24.19 -11.29 8.58
CA SER A 179 -24.78 -10.79 9.83
C SER A 179 -24.25 -9.39 10.21
N ARG A 180 -22.93 -9.17 10.19
CA ARG A 180 -22.35 -7.86 10.51
C ARG A 180 -22.68 -6.81 9.47
N LYS A 181 -22.71 -7.18 8.19
CA LYS A 181 -23.17 -6.31 7.11
C LYS A 181 -24.61 -5.83 7.34
N LYS A 182 -25.51 -6.73 7.74
CA LYS A 182 -26.91 -6.38 8.06
C LYS A 182 -27.01 -5.47 9.29
N GLU A 183 -26.22 -5.74 10.33
CA GLU A 183 -26.15 -4.91 11.54
C GLU A 183 -25.71 -3.48 11.21
N TRP A 184 -24.63 -3.34 10.43
CA TRP A 184 -24.14 -2.05 9.94
C TRP A 184 -25.20 -1.31 9.12
N LYS A 185 -25.76 -1.93 8.07
CA LYS A 185 -26.81 -1.29 7.25
C LYS A 185 -28.03 -0.87 8.07
N SER A 186 -28.39 -1.64 9.11
CA SER A 186 -29.51 -1.30 9.99
C SER A 186 -29.20 -0.09 10.88
N ALA A 187 -28.00 -0.05 11.50
CA ALA A 187 -27.57 1.07 12.32
C ALA A 187 -27.47 2.37 11.49
N GLU A 188 -26.97 2.23 10.26
CA GLU A 188 -26.84 3.33 9.31
C GLU A 188 -28.22 3.87 8.86
N ALA A 189 -29.15 2.99 8.51
CA ALA A 189 -30.52 3.39 8.16
C ALA A 189 -31.22 4.11 9.32
N LEU A 190 -31.00 3.69 10.57
CA LEU A 190 -31.52 4.36 11.76
C LEU A 190 -30.94 5.77 11.91
N LEU A 191 -29.63 5.94 11.72
CA LEU A 191 -28.98 7.25 11.74
C LEU A 191 -29.52 8.16 10.64
N ALA A 192 -29.58 7.68 9.39
CA ALA A 192 -30.07 8.45 8.25
C ALA A 192 -31.54 8.87 8.42
N ASN A 193 -32.40 7.97 8.89
CA ASN A 193 -33.81 8.27 9.15
C ASN A 193 -33.97 9.31 10.26
N PHE A 194 -33.27 9.14 11.38
CA PHE A 194 -33.38 10.09 12.49
C PHE A 194 -32.81 11.45 12.10
N ARG A 195 -31.71 11.50 11.35
CA ARG A 195 -31.15 12.74 10.80
C ARG A 195 -32.17 13.48 9.94
N ARG A 196 -32.78 12.82 8.94
CA ARG A 196 -33.80 13.43 8.08
C ARG A 196 -34.98 14.05 8.85
N GLN A 197 -35.29 13.52 10.03
CA GLN A 197 -36.36 14.05 10.88
C GLN A 197 -35.95 15.33 11.63
N VAL A 198 -34.67 15.47 12.00
CA VAL A 198 -34.21 16.54 12.91
C VAL A 198 -33.38 17.62 12.22
N THR A 199 -32.77 17.32 11.06
CA THR A 199 -32.06 18.30 10.24
C THR A 199 -32.93 18.68 9.05
N ARG A 200 -33.23 19.97 8.89
CA ARG A 200 -33.73 20.52 7.61
C ARG A 200 -32.57 20.51 6.62
N THR A 201 -32.22 19.32 6.13
CA THR A 201 -31.06 19.15 5.26
C THR A 201 -31.36 19.77 3.91
N ASP A 202 -30.43 20.57 3.38
CA ASP A 202 -30.51 21.13 2.02
C ASP A 202 -30.64 19.98 1.00
N ASP A 203 -31.54 20.12 0.04
CA ASP A 203 -31.77 19.16 -1.04
C ASP A 203 -30.47 18.82 -1.79
N ALA A 204 -29.58 19.81 -1.95
CA ALA A 204 -28.28 19.59 -2.57
C ALA A 204 -27.37 18.65 -1.75
N LEU A 205 -27.36 18.79 -0.43
CA LEU A 205 -26.59 17.91 0.46
C LEU A 205 -27.22 16.52 0.52
N ASN A 206 -28.55 16.43 0.59
CA ASN A 206 -29.27 15.15 0.53
C ASN A 206 -28.98 14.40 -0.76
N ASP A 207 -28.96 15.09 -1.91
CA ASP A 207 -28.60 14.48 -3.20
C ASP A 207 -27.17 13.91 -3.19
N ARG A 208 -26.20 14.59 -2.57
CA ARG A 208 -24.83 14.06 -2.41
C ARG A 208 -24.77 12.82 -1.54
N ILE A 209 -25.47 12.82 -0.42
CA ILE A 209 -25.56 11.66 0.49
C ILE A 209 -26.21 10.47 -0.24
N ASN A 210 -27.33 10.69 -0.92
CA ASN A 210 -28.04 9.64 -1.66
C ASN A 210 -27.18 9.05 -2.79
N LYS A 211 -26.38 9.87 -3.48
CA LYS A 211 -25.43 9.38 -4.50
C LYS A 211 -24.37 8.44 -3.92
N ILE A 212 -23.96 8.63 -2.68
CA ILE A 212 -23.06 7.70 -2.00
C ILE A 212 -23.83 6.44 -1.57
N ASP A 213 -24.95 6.61 -0.87
CA ASP A 213 -25.67 5.52 -0.21
C ASP A 213 -26.36 4.54 -1.17
N GLU A 214 -27.02 5.09 -2.18
CA GLU A 214 -27.88 4.32 -3.08
C GLU A 214 -27.18 3.98 -4.40
N LEU A 215 -26.14 4.72 -4.80
CA LEU A 215 -25.46 4.49 -6.08
C LEU A 215 -24.04 3.96 -5.93
N ALA A 216 -23.18 4.61 -5.15
CA ALA A 216 -21.77 4.19 -5.03
C ALA A 216 -21.60 2.93 -4.16
N LEU A 217 -22.41 2.81 -3.10
CA LEU A 217 -22.43 1.68 -2.18
C LEU A 217 -23.44 0.59 -2.58
N ASP A 218 -24.06 0.72 -3.76
CA ASP A 218 -24.81 -0.38 -4.36
C ASP A 218 -23.83 -1.47 -4.80
N GLU A 219 -23.94 -2.63 -4.16
CA GLU A 219 -23.10 -3.80 -4.43
C GLU A 219 -23.75 -4.79 -5.40
N LYS A 220 -25.02 -4.58 -5.78
CA LYS A 220 -25.81 -5.53 -6.56
C LYS A 220 -25.83 -5.16 -8.03
N ASP A 221 -26.10 -3.90 -8.33
CA ASP A 221 -26.38 -3.43 -9.68
C ASP A 221 -25.33 -2.41 -10.13
N LYS A 222 -25.06 -2.38 -11.44
CA LYS A 222 -24.14 -1.41 -12.03
C LYS A 222 -24.79 -0.02 -12.03
N GLN A 223 -24.15 0.93 -11.37
CA GLN A 223 -24.50 2.35 -11.34
C GLN A 223 -23.42 3.14 -12.06
N SER A 224 -23.66 3.46 -13.34
CA SER A 224 -22.64 4.03 -14.23
C SER A 224 -21.99 5.30 -13.65
N GLY A 225 -20.67 5.27 -13.48
CA GLY A 225 -19.90 6.37 -12.92
C GLY A 225 -19.94 6.48 -11.39
N TYR A 226 -20.75 5.67 -10.70
CA TYR A 226 -20.87 5.65 -9.24
C TYR A 226 -20.19 4.44 -8.62
N ASN A 227 -20.42 3.25 -9.17
CA ASN A 227 -19.76 2.02 -8.76
C ASN A 227 -19.05 1.33 -9.94
N MET A 228 -18.27 0.32 -9.63
CA MET A 228 -17.50 -0.48 -10.57
C MET A 228 -17.54 -1.95 -10.19
N PRO A 229 -17.56 -2.88 -11.16
CA PRO A 229 -17.46 -4.29 -10.88
C PRO A 229 -16.08 -4.59 -10.27
N VAL A 230 -16.04 -5.44 -9.25
CA VAL A 230 -14.79 -5.93 -8.67
C VAL A 230 -14.77 -7.45 -8.60
N TYR A 231 -13.55 -8.00 -8.59
CA TYR A 231 -13.28 -9.41 -8.38
C TYR A 231 -12.44 -9.56 -7.12
N VAL A 232 -13.03 -10.16 -6.08
CA VAL A 232 -12.46 -10.24 -4.74
C VAL A 232 -11.70 -11.54 -4.63
N GLY A 233 -10.37 -11.51 -4.66
CA GLY A 233 -9.58 -12.72 -4.43
C GLY A 233 -9.42 -13.60 -5.67
N GLY A 234 -8.18 -13.67 -6.15
CA GLY A 234 -7.76 -14.72 -7.06
C GLY A 234 -6.31 -14.55 -7.50
N ASP A 235 -5.66 -15.69 -7.73
CA ASP A 235 -4.41 -15.88 -8.48
C ASP A 235 -4.59 -15.54 -9.97
N PHE A 236 -5.38 -14.52 -10.30
CA PHE A 236 -5.69 -14.22 -11.70
C PHE A 236 -4.40 -14.01 -12.49
N ILE A 237 -3.37 -13.46 -11.82
CA ILE A 237 -2.00 -13.32 -12.32
C ILE A 237 -1.02 -13.39 -11.15
N THR A 238 -0.65 -14.59 -10.71
CA THR A 238 0.70 -14.81 -10.15
C THR A 238 1.65 -15.38 -11.20
N ASN A 239 1.13 -15.77 -12.38
CA ASN A 239 1.91 -16.24 -13.51
C ASN A 239 1.14 -15.95 -14.81
N LEU A 240 1.20 -14.71 -15.32
CA LEU A 240 0.85 -14.51 -16.72
C LEU A 240 1.92 -15.25 -17.54
N THR A 241 1.59 -16.48 -17.93
CA THR A 241 2.42 -17.29 -18.80
C THR A 241 2.17 -16.85 -20.23
N ARG A 242 3.24 -16.66 -21.00
CA ARG A 242 3.09 -16.40 -22.44
C ARG A 242 2.45 -17.62 -23.11
N PRO A 243 1.52 -17.43 -24.07
CA PRO A 243 1.04 -16.16 -24.61
C PRO A 243 0.07 -15.43 -23.67
N TRP A 244 0.11 -14.10 -23.68
CA TRP A 244 -0.78 -13.26 -22.87
C TRP A 244 -2.23 -13.41 -23.38
N VAL A 245 -3.00 -14.30 -22.77
CA VAL A 245 -4.42 -14.52 -23.11
C VAL A 245 -5.29 -13.76 -22.12
N GLN A 246 -6.19 -12.92 -22.63
CA GLN A 246 -7.21 -12.28 -21.81
C GLN A 246 -8.07 -13.36 -21.15
N LYS A 247 -8.10 -13.35 -19.83
CA LYS A 247 -9.04 -14.16 -19.07
C LYS A 247 -10.33 -13.34 -18.94
N GLU A 248 -11.47 -13.94 -19.26
CA GLU A 248 -12.77 -13.34 -19.01
C GLU A 248 -13.28 -13.71 -17.62
N ILE A 249 -13.89 -12.74 -16.93
CA ILE A 249 -14.68 -12.97 -15.73
C ILE A 249 -16.14 -12.88 -16.15
N ALA A 250 -16.85 -14.00 -16.10
CA ALA A 250 -18.23 -14.10 -16.56
C ALA A 250 -19.19 -13.21 -15.76
N GLU A 251 -18.97 -13.10 -14.43
CA GLU A 251 -19.73 -12.24 -13.53
C GLU A 251 -18.80 -11.65 -12.47
N PRO A 252 -18.91 -10.35 -12.14
CA PRO A 252 -18.15 -9.78 -11.02
C PRO A 252 -18.61 -10.39 -9.69
N ASP A 253 -17.72 -10.39 -8.70
CA ASP A 253 -18.08 -10.88 -7.36
C ASP A 253 -19.08 -9.96 -6.67
N LEU A 254 -18.94 -8.65 -6.90
CA LEU A 254 -19.80 -7.57 -6.39
C LEU A 254 -19.43 -6.23 -7.06
N TYR A 255 -20.24 -5.20 -6.80
CA TYR A 255 -19.92 -3.81 -7.15
C TYR A 255 -19.34 -3.05 -5.95
N GLN A 256 -18.41 -2.14 -6.21
CA GLN A 256 -17.79 -1.26 -5.21
C GLN A 256 -17.72 0.17 -5.72
N PRO A 257 -17.51 1.18 -4.87
CA PRO A 257 -17.41 2.57 -5.30
C PRO A 257 -16.39 2.76 -6.41
N PHE A 258 -16.76 3.52 -7.43
CA PHE A 258 -15.94 3.70 -8.61
C PHE A 258 -14.66 4.46 -8.27
N TYR A 259 -13.52 3.88 -8.63
CA TYR A 259 -12.21 4.52 -8.72
C TYR A 259 -11.59 4.22 -10.08
N GLY A 260 -11.10 5.24 -10.75
CA GLY A 260 -10.58 5.13 -12.11
C GLY A 260 -9.20 5.75 -12.27
N THR A 261 -8.55 5.36 -13.37
CA THR A 261 -7.29 5.92 -13.83
C THR A 261 -7.22 5.87 -15.35
N SER A 262 -6.55 6.84 -15.98
CA SER A 262 -6.44 6.95 -17.44
C SER A 262 -5.04 6.56 -17.93
N GLY A 263 -4.96 5.89 -19.07
CA GLY A 263 -3.68 5.53 -19.73
C GLY A 263 -2.96 4.32 -19.14
N LEU A 264 -3.44 3.76 -18.02
CA LEU A 264 -2.79 2.62 -17.35
C LEU A 264 -2.81 1.36 -18.22
N GLU A 265 -3.92 1.04 -18.88
CA GLU A 265 -3.99 -0.14 -19.75
C GLU A 265 -3.00 -0.07 -20.90
N GLU A 266 -2.93 1.08 -21.58
CA GLU A 266 -1.99 1.32 -22.69
C GLU A 266 -0.54 1.21 -22.23
N ALA A 267 -0.20 1.83 -21.10
CA ALA A 267 1.14 1.73 -20.52
C ALA A 267 1.51 0.27 -20.17
N ALA A 268 0.57 -0.48 -19.55
CA ALA A 268 0.75 -1.88 -19.23
C ALA A 268 0.96 -2.74 -20.49
N ASN A 269 0.17 -2.52 -21.53
CA ASN A 269 0.32 -3.22 -22.81
C ASN A 269 1.68 -2.97 -23.46
N ASN A 270 2.15 -1.71 -23.47
CA ASN A 270 3.46 -1.36 -24.00
C ASN A 270 4.61 -2.01 -23.21
N TRP A 271 4.48 -2.02 -21.88
CA TRP A 271 5.41 -2.71 -20.99
C TRP A 271 5.44 -4.23 -21.27
N PHE A 272 4.28 -4.88 -21.38
CA PHE A 272 4.17 -6.33 -21.61
C PHE A 272 4.64 -6.76 -23.01
N ALA A 273 4.42 -5.92 -24.01
CA ALA A 273 4.90 -6.12 -25.38
C ALA A 273 6.43 -6.00 -25.51
N ASN A 274 7.13 -5.64 -24.42
CA ASN A 274 8.58 -5.41 -24.40
C ASN A 274 9.04 -4.31 -25.38
N THR A 275 8.19 -3.36 -25.75
CA THR A 275 8.55 -2.28 -26.69
C THR A 275 9.35 -1.17 -26.01
N SER A 276 9.24 -1.02 -24.69
CA SER A 276 9.96 0.00 -23.94
C SER A 276 11.44 -0.35 -23.71
N PRO A 277 12.38 0.61 -23.89
CA PRO A 277 13.78 0.40 -23.53
C PRO A 277 13.95 0.26 -22.02
N SER A 278 15.04 -0.37 -21.57
CA SER A 278 15.36 -0.43 -20.14
C SER A 278 15.71 0.96 -19.61
N THR A 279 15.23 1.29 -18.42
CA THR A 279 15.54 2.53 -17.70
C THR A 279 16.35 2.21 -16.46
N ILE A 280 17.41 2.99 -16.23
CA ILE A 280 18.31 2.84 -15.08
C ILE A 280 18.21 4.10 -14.25
N VAL A 281 18.05 3.95 -12.94
CA VAL A 281 17.94 5.05 -11.98
C VAL A 281 18.94 4.82 -10.86
N SER A 282 19.95 5.69 -10.74
CA SER A 282 20.90 5.68 -9.63
C SER A 282 20.43 6.62 -8.52
N LEU A 283 20.46 6.14 -7.28
CA LEU A 283 20.09 6.93 -6.11
C LEU A 283 21.29 7.74 -5.61
N SER A 284 21.06 9.01 -5.26
CA SER A 284 22.05 9.85 -4.60
C SER A 284 21.94 9.69 -3.08
N LEU A 285 22.83 8.91 -2.47
CA LEU A 285 22.89 8.79 -1.01
C LEU A 285 23.52 10.05 -0.40
N LYS A 286 22.73 10.90 0.24
CA LYS A 286 23.24 12.08 0.96
C LYS A 286 23.26 11.81 2.46
N LYS A 287 24.36 12.16 3.12
CA LYS A 287 24.56 11.93 4.56
C LYS A 287 23.74 12.89 5.46
N SER A 288 23.43 14.10 4.98
CA SER A 288 22.70 15.10 5.77
C SER A 288 21.19 14.84 5.77
N GLY A 289 20.61 14.64 6.96
CA GLY A 289 19.15 14.68 7.15
C GLY A 289 18.41 13.35 6.98
N SER A 290 18.98 12.22 7.43
CA SER A 290 18.31 10.90 7.40
C SER A 290 16.96 10.86 8.15
N SER A 291 16.71 11.82 9.03
CA SER A 291 15.42 12.02 9.72
C SER A 291 14.55 13.12 9.10
N ASP A 292 15.05 13.90 8.14
CA ASP A 292 14.29 14.98 7.49
C ASP A 292 13.42 14.42 6.35
N TRP A 293 12.11 14.37 6.57
CA TRP A 293 11.12 13.91 5.59
C TRP A 293 10.34 15.04 4.90
N SER A 294 10.78 16.29 5.05
CA SER A 294 10.09 17.49 4.52
C SER A 294 9.98 17.52 2.99
N ALA A 295 10.96 16.96 2.26
CA ALA A 295 10.88 16.86 0.80
C ALA A 295 9.76 15.92 0.31
N LEU A 296 9.26 15.03 1.19
CA LEU A 296 8.09 14.20 0.93
C LEU A 296 6.80 14.83 1.52
N GLY A 297 6.88 16.03 2.11
CA GLY A 297 5.74 16.73 2.73
C GLY A 297 5.49 16.37 4.21
N HIS A 298 6.28 15.47 4.80
CA HIS A 298 6.13 15.02 6.19
C HIS A 298 6.94 15.88 7.17
N SER A 299 6.63 15.77 8.47
CA SER A 299 7.42 16.43 9.51
C SER A 299 8.84 15.85 9.60
N THR A 300 9.76 16.63 10.19
CA THR A 300 11.18 16.25 10.38
C THR A 300 11.40 15.21 11.48
N SER A 301 10.34 14.75 12.15
CA SER A 301 10.39 13.77 13.24
C SER A 301 9.30 12.72 13.06
N VAL A 302 9.50 11.82 12.09
CA VAL A 302 8.67 10.62 11.96
C VAL A 302 9.11 9.61 13.02
N ILE A 303 8.22 9.28 13.94
CA ILE A 303 8.39 8.19 14.90
C ILE A 303 8.11 6.88 14.14
N GLN A 304 8.97 5.88 14.28
CA GLN A 304 8.82 4.58 13.62
C GLN A 304 7.49 3.92 14.04
N GLY A 305 6.45 4.16 13.24
CA GLY A 305 5.11 3.60 13.40
C GLY A 305 5.05 2.19 12.84
N SER A 306 4.00 1.47 13.23
CA SER A 306 3.73 0.03 13.00
C SER A 306 3.86 -0.50 11.56
N ALA A 307 4.10 0.35 10.56
CA ALA A 307 4.24 -0.02 9.15
C ALA A 307 5.64 -0.55 8.77
N GLY A 308 6.65 -0.43 9.66
CA GLY A 308 7.95 -1.10 9.54
C GLY A 308 8.76 -0.70 8.30
N TYR A 309 9.79 0.11 8.49
CA TYR A 309 10.80 0.33 7.45
C TYR A 309 11.37 -1.00 6.92
N PHE A 310 11.37 -1.19 5.59
CA PHE A 310 11.82 -2.43 4.95
C PHE A 310 13.36 -2.51 4.92
N GLY A 311 13.99 -3.05 5.98
CA GLY A 311 15.45 -3.02 6.22
C GLY A 311 16.37 -3.08 4.99
N PHE A 312 17.46 -2.30 4.99
CA PHE A 312 18.40 -2.23 3.87
C PHE A 312 18.97 -3.61 3.49
N ILE A 313 19.54 -4.36 4.45
CA ILE A 313 19.88 -5.78 4.30
C ILE A 313 19.51 -6.51 5.58
N GLY A 314 18.73 -7.58 5.46
CA GLY A 314 18.33 -8.43 6.58
C GLY A 314 18.17 -9.89 6.18
N ALA A 315 18.22 -10.77 7.17
CA ALA A 315 18.06 -12.20 7.01
C ALA A 315 17.19 -12.77 8.13
N LYS A 316 16.51 -13.87 7.86
CA LYS A 316 15.65 -14.60 8.80
C LYS A 316 16.02 -16.07 8.73
N ALA A 317 16.29 -16.69 9.87
CA ALA A 317 16.45 -18.15 9.93
C ALA A 317 15.06 -18.83 9.84
N GLY A 318 14.98 -20.00 9.20
CA GLY A 318 13.69 -20.63 8.86
C GLY A 318 12.79 -20.96 10.06
N SER A 319 13.37 -21.18 11.24
CA SER A 319 12.63 -21.46 12.48
C SER A 319 12.43 -20.23 13.38
N SER A 320 12.94 -19.06 12.99
CA SER A 320 12.91 -17.84 13.80
C SER A 320 11.78 -16.91 13.35
N SER A 321 11.08 -16.28 14.30
CA SER A 321 10.20 -15.14 14.02
C SER A 321 10.97 -13.83 13.85
N THR A 322 12.23 -13.79 14.30
CA THR A 322 13.06 -12.58 14.35
C THR A 322 13.99 -12.51 13.15
N SER A 323 14.07 -11.33 12.53
CA SER A 323 15.03 -10.99 11.49
C SER A 323 16.30 -10.39 12.09
N THR A 324 17.46 -10.78 11.58
CA THR A 324 18.76 -10.15 11.84
C THR A 324 19.04 -9.14 10.73
N THR A 325 19.39 -7.91 11.07
CA THR A 325 19.82 -6.88 10.11
C THR A 325 21.34 -6.84 10.02
N PHE A 326 21.88 -6.68 8.81
CA PHE A 326 23.31 -6.39 8.65
C PHE A 326 23.62 -5.00 9.24
N ASN A 327 24.68 -4.90 10.03
CA ASN A 327 24.99 -3.69 10.82
C ASN A 327 26.48 -3.28 10.78
N SER A 328 27.28 -3.83 9.86
CA SER A 328 28.71 -3.50 9.73
C SER A 328 28.96 -2.51 8.59
N TYR A 329 28.34 -1.33 8.68
CA TYR A 329 28.51 -0.23 7.73
C TYR A 329 29.48 0.82 8.28
N GLY A 330 30.44 1.25 7.46
CA GLY A 330 31.33 2.34 7.83
C GLY A 330 30.65 3.72 7.82
N THR A 331 31.26 4.69 8.48
CA THR A 331 30.82 6.11 8.50
C THR A 331 30.78 6.81 7.14
N THR A 332 31.40 6.21 6.12
CA THR A 332 31.44 6.61 4.71
C THR A 332 30.40 5.89 3.86
N PHE A 333 29.42 5.21 4.46
CA PHE A 333 28.36 4.47 3.76
C PHE A 333 27.76 5.18 2.54
N SER A 334 27.42 6.47 2.67
CA SER A 334 26.84 7.26 1.58
C SER A 334 27.77 7.44 0.37
N ASP A 335 29.08 7.41 0.58
CA ASP A 335 30.08 7.54 -0.48
C ASP A 335 30.50 6.15 -1.03
N ASP A 336 30.48 5.14 -0.15
CA ASP A 336 30.93 3.78 -0.43
C ASP A 336 29.86 2.89 -1.06
N VAL A 337 28.60 3.29 -1.05
CA VAL A 337 27.48 2.49 -1.55
C VAL A 337 26.74 3.22 -2.67
N ASP A 338 26.65 2.57 -3.83
CA ASP A 338 25.82 3.04 -4.94
C ASP A 338 24.60 2.12 -5.08
N ILE A 339 23.40 2.69 -5.07
CA ILE A 339 22.16 1.94 -5.30
C ILE A 339 21.61 2.32 -6.67
N THR A 340 21.35 1.33 -7.50
CA THR A 340 20.80 1.52 -8.84
C THR A 340 19.61 0.60 -9.08
N PHE A 341 18.48 1.18 -9.48
CA PHE A 341 17.33 0.45 -9.97
C PHE A 341 17.37 0.29 -11.47
N SER A 342 16.86 -0.85 -11.94
CA SER A 342 16.53 -1.04 -13.35
C SER A 342 15.03 -1.30 -13.50
N PHE A 343 14.45 -0.76 -14.56
CA PHE A 343 13.05 -0.96 -14.90
C PHE A 343 12.93 -1.25 -16.40
N ARG A 344 11.87 -1.95 -16.79
CA ARG A 344 11.52 -2.12 -18.19
C ARG A 344 10.61 -0.98 -18.62
N GLY A 345 11.18 0.02 -19.27
CA GLY A 345 10.56 1.33 -19.50
C GLY A 345 10.68 2.25 -18.28
N PRO A 346 10.46 3.56 -18.48
CA PRO A 346 10.45 4.50 -17.37
C PRO A 346 9.24 4.22 -16.47
N PRO A 347 9.39 4.32 -15.14
CA PRO A 347 8.25 4.40 -14.23
C PRO A 347 7.30 5.53 -14.65
N ALA A 348 6.00 5.28 -14.53
CA ALA A 348 4.96 6.20 -14.99
C ALA A 348 3.97 6.54 -13.88
N THR A 349 3.53 7.79 -13.90
CA THR A 349 2.60 8.33 -12.91
C THR A 349 1.18 8.33 -13.45
N PHE A 350 0.24 7.83 -12.65
CA PHE A 350 -1.16 7.73 -13.00
C PHE A 350 -2.01 8.46 -11.97
N SER A 351 -2.98 9.25 -12.45
CA SER A 351 -3.94 9.92 -11.56
C SER A 351 -4.98 8.92 -11.07
N LEU A 352 -5.32 9.02 -9.79
CA LEU A 352 -6.39 8.28 -9.15
C LEU A 352 -7.60 9.19 -9.03
N ARG A 353 -8.74 8.78 -9.58
CA ARG A 353 -9.97 9.57 -9.59
C ARG A 353 -11.09 8.78 -8.95
N ALA A 354 -11.84 9.40 -8.04
CA ALA A 354 -13.11 8.83 -7.57
C ALA A 354 -14.25 9.11 -8.57
N GLY A 355 -15.31 8.32 -8.47
CA GLY A 355 -16.50 8.43 -9.30
C GLY A 355 -17.32 9.70 -9.07
N LEU A 356 -18.51 9.73 -9.68
CA LEU A 356 -19.46 10.84 -9.62
C LEU A 356 -20.08 11.05 -8.23
N TRP A 357 -19.85 10.12 -7.30
CA TRP A 357 -20.22 10.23 -5.89
C TRP A 357 -19.31 11.14 -5.08
N ASP A 358 -18.11 11.43 -5.59
CA ASP A 358 -17.12 12.23 -4.89
C ASP A 358 -17.56 13.69 -4.72
N VAL A 359 -17.12 14.31 -3.62
CA VAL A 359 -17.29 15.74 -3.36
C VAL A 359 -15.90 16.33 -3.17
N ALA A 360 -15.36 16.89 -4.25
CA ALA A 360 -14.08 17.57 -4.22
C ALA A 360 -14.10 18.68 -3.15
N ASP A 361 -13.05 18.74 -2.32
CA ASP A 361 -12.90 19.70 -1.23
C ASP A 361 -14.15 19.83 -0.34
N ALA A 362 -14.73 18.69 0.07
CA ALA A 362 -15.96 18.63 0.87
C ALA A 362 -15.94 19.57 2.09
N ARG A 363 -14.77 19.75 2.73
CA ARG A 363 -14.61 20.65 3.88
C ARG A 363 -14.74 22.13 3.54
N ALA A 364 -14.37 22.52 2.32
CA ALA A 364 -14.58 23.87 1.81
C ALA A 364 -16.01 24.07 1.30
N ALA A 365 -16.59 23.05 0.67
CA ALA A 365 -17.98 23.08 0.19
C ALA A 365 -19.00 23.10 1.33
N TYR A 366 -18.72 22.42 2.44
CA TYR A 366 -19.63 22.26 3.58
C TYR A 366 -18.95 22.53 4.94
N PRO A 367 -18.44 23.75 5.18
CA PRO A 367 -17.55 24.04 6.32
C PRO A 367 -18.21 23.98 7.70
N LYS A 368 -19.55 23.98 7.77
CA LYS A 368 -20.30 24.03 9.02
C LYS A 368 -20.79 22.64 9.40
N LEU A 369 -20.25 22.11 10.49
CA LEU A 369 -20.72 20.85 11.09
C LEU A 369 -21.70 21.12 12.25
N LEU A 370 -22.52 20.11 12.57
CA LEU A 370 -23.35 20.11 13.77
C LEU A 370 -22.46 20.16 15.03
N PRO A 371 -22.91 20.77 16.16
CA PRO A 371 -22.08 20.98 17.36
C PRO A 371 -21.39 19.74 17.95
N ASN A 372 -21.93 18.53 17.74
CA ASN A 372 -21.35 17.27 18.21
C ASN A 372 -20.88 16.35 17.08
N ALA A 373 -20.87 16.82 15.84
CA ALA A 373 -20.37 16.02 14.72
C ALA A 373 -18.83 16.05 14.69
N THR A 374 -18.22 14.88 14.52
CA THR A 374 -16.78 14.77 14.28
C THR A 374 -16.48 15.10 12.82
N ASP A 375 -15.45 15.92 12.59
CA ASP A 375 -14.87 16.09 11.25
C ASP A 375 -14.06 14.82 10.91
N SER A 376 -14.69 13.82 10.29
CA SER A 376 -14.04 12.55 9.94
C SER A 376 -12.94 12.70 8.88
N LEU A 377 -12.90 13.82 8.15
CA LEU A 377 -11.87 14.08 7.14
C LEU A 377 -10.64 14.78 7.71
N VAL A 378 -10.72 15.37 8.92
CA VAL A 378 -9.63 16.16 9.49
C VAL A 378 -8.37 15.32 9.68
N GLY A 379 -7.24 15.86 9.22
CA GLY A 379 -5.94 15.20 9.39
C GLY A 379 -5.76 13.93 8.56
N LYS A 380 -6.68 13.63 7.63
CA LYS A 380 -6.55 12.53 6.67
C LYS A 380 -5.95 13.03 5.36
N VAL A 381 -5.25 12.12 4.67
CA VAL A 381 -4.66 12.37 3.35
C VAL A 381 -5.23 11.37 2.36
N ARG A 382 -5.82 11.87 1.28
CA ARG A 382 -6.40 11.05 0.22
C ARG A 382 -5.37 10.82 -0.89
N PRO A 383 -5.13 9.57 -1.32
CA PRO A 383 -4.36 9.26 -2.53
C PRO A 383 -4.92 9.95 -3.78
N GLN A 384 -4.04 10.57 -4.58
CA GLN A 384 -4.38 11.31 -5.80
C GLN A 384 -3.60 10.84 -7.02
N LYS A 385 -2.36 10.37 -6.83
CA LYS A 385 -1.56 9.78 -7.92
C LYS A 385 -0.77 8.59 -7.41
N VAL A 386 -0.45 7.68 -8.31
CA VAL A 386 0.41 6.52 -8.06
C VAL A 386 1.55 6.48 -9.07
N LEU A 387 2.75 6.16 -8.61
CA LEU A 387 3.91 5.88 -9.45
C LEU A 387 4.04 4.36 -9.58
N LEU A 388 3.86 3.86 -10.80
CA LEU A 388 3.98 2.44 -11.13
C LEU A 388 5.22 2.17 -11.95
N ALA A 389 5.80 0.99 -11.75
CA ALA A 389 6.92 0.49 -12.52
C ALA A 389 6.72 -0.95 -12.96
N TYR A 390 7.50 -1.35 -13.97
CA TYR A 390 7.48 -2.68 -14.55
C TYR A 390 8.84 -3.35 -14.46
N GLN A 391 8.85 -4.61 -14.03
CA GLN A 391 10.03 -5.45 -13.82
C GLN A 391 11.19 -4.74 -13.07
N PRO A 392 10.97 -4.27 -11.83
CA PRO A 392 12.04 -3.66 -11.04
C PRO A 392 13.19 -4.65 -10.81
N GLY A 393 14.42 -4.25 -11.11
CA GLY A 393 15.66 -4.90 -10.72
C GLY A 393 16.49 -3.97 -9.85
N LEU A 394 17.49 -4.50 -9.16
CA LEU A 394 18.28 -3.76 -8.18
C LEU A 394 19.75 -4.17 -8.25
N THR A 395 20.64 -3.18 -8.30
CA THR A 395 22.06 -3.35 -8.11
C THR A 395 22.51 -2.47 -6.95
N ILE A 396 23.21 -3.06 -5.97
CA ILE A 396 23.86 -2.34 -4.88
C ILE A 396 25.36 -2.60 -4.99
N ALA A 397 26.14 -1.58 -5.34
CA ALA A 397 27.59 -1.66 -5.39
C ALA A 397 28.21 -1.12 -4.09
N PHE A 398 29.21 -1.83 -3.58
CA PHE A 398 30.00 -1.48 -2.42
C PHE A 398 31.44 -1.25 -2.88
N LYS A 399 31.92 0.00 -2.76
CA LYS A 399 33.29 0.41 -3.14
C LYS A 399 34.33 -0.01 -2.12
N ASN A 400 33.91 -0.26 -0.88
CA ASN A 400 34.78 -0.69 0.21
C ASN A 400 34.88 -2.22 0.28
N ALA A 401 36.08 -2.77 0.05
CA ALA A 401 36.35 -4.22 0.07
C ALA A 401 35.98 -4.92 1.39
N ASN A 402 36.21 -4.26 2.54
CA ASN A 402 35.91 -4.84 3.85
C ASN A 402 34.40 -4.91 4.09
N THR A 403 33.68 -3.82 3.80
CA THR A 403 32.21 -3.81 3.85
C THR A 403 31.64 -4.85 2.91
N TRP A 404 32.13 -4.92 1.66
CA TRP A 404 31.69 -5.91 0.70
C TRP A 404 31.92 -7.36 1.18
N LYS A 405 33.11 -7.67 1.71
CA LYS A 405 33.42 -8.99 2.27
C LYS A 405 32.42 -9.39 3.36
N ASN A 406 32.10 -8.46 4.26
CA ASN A 406 31.13 -8.70 5.34
C ASN A 406 29.71 -8.88 4.80
N VAL A 407 29.29 -8.07 3.81
CA VAL A 407 27.99 -8.19 3.14
C VAL A 407 27.86 -9.54 2.44
N LYS A 408 28.87 -9.93 1.66
CA LYS A 408 28.91 -11.21 0.95
C LYS A 408 28.83 -12.38 1.93
N GLN A 409 29.62 -12.35 2.99
CA GLN A 409 29.56 -13.37 4.05
C GLN A 409 28.18 -13.44 4.71
N PHE A 410 27.54 -12.30 4.98
CA PHE A 410 26.19 -12.24 5.54
C PHE A 410 25.16 -12.90 4.60
N ILE A 411 25.22 -12.58 3.31
CA ILE A 411 24.34 -13.17 2.27
C ILE A 411 24.58 -14.67 2.14
N ASP A 412 25.84 -15.11 2.03
CA ASP A 412 26.19 -16.53 1.86
C ASP A 412 25.75 -17.35 3.08
N THR A 413 25.94 -16.80 4.28
CA THR A 413 25.45 -17.41 5.52
C THR A 413 23.93 -17.55 5.50
N ALA A 414 23.23 -16.49 5.11
CA ALA A 414 21.77 -16.51 5.06
C ALA A 414 21.23 -17.49 3.99
N LYS A 415 21.90 -17.63 2.84
CA LYS A 415 21.57 -18.62 1.80
C LYS A 415 21.75 -20.06 2.29
N SER A 416 22.70 -20.31 3.18
CA SER A 416 22.95 -21.66 3.74
C SER A 416 21.86 -22.12 4.71
N ASN A 417 21.04 -21.20 5.25
CA ASN A 417 19.98 -21.52 6.19
C ASN A 417 18.77 -22.13 5.49
N LYS A 418 18.57 -23.44 5.63
CA LYS A 418 17.38 -24.13 5.10
C LYS A 418 16.09 -23.53 5.67
N GLY A 419 15.17 -23.15 4.78
CA GLY A 419 13.90 -22.51 5.12
C GLY A 419 14.03 -21.03 5.54
N GLY A 420 15.25 -20.47 5.54
CA GLY A 420 15.49 -19.06 5.84
C GLY A 420 15.04 -18.11 4.73
N GLY A 421 15.13 -16.82 5.01
CA GLY A 421 14.78 -15.74 4.11
C GLY A 421 15.80 -14.60 4.14
N ILE A 422 15.91 -13.87 3.04
CA ILE A 422 16.74 -12.67 2.93
C ILE A 422 15.84 -11.52 2.47
N SER A 423 16.08 -10.31 2.98
CA SER A 423 15.48 -9.07 2.51
C SER A 423 16.60 -8.11 2.12
N ILE A 424 16.57 -7.58 0.90
CA ILE A 424 17.53 -6.58 0.42
C ILE A 424 16.70 -5.43 -0.14
N PHE A 425 16.67 -4.32 0.60
CA PHE A 425 15.97 -3.08 0.23
C PHE A 425 14.54 -3.30 -0.28
N GLY A 426 13.78 -4.12 0.46
CA GLY A 426 12.38 -4.44 0.16
C GLY A 426 12.20 -5.67 -0.73
N PHE A 427 13.25 -6.16 -1.39
CA PHE A 427 13.21 -7.42 -2.11
C PHE A 427 13.33 -8.58 -1.13
N SER A 428 12.27 -9.38 -1.02
CA SER A 428 12.21 -10.56 -0.15
C SER A 428 12.40 -11.85 -0.95
N PHE A 429 13.23 -12.75 -0.40
CA PHE A 429 13.60 -14.04 -0.99
C PHE A 429 13.48 -15.16 0.03
N GLY A 430 12.84 -16.28 -0.34
CA GLY A 430 12.65 -17.42 0.58
C GLY A 430 11.65 -17.12 1.70
N GLY A 431 11.91 -17.61 2.92
CA GLY A 431 10.99 -17.55 4.07
C GLY A 431 10.78 -16.17 4.71
N SER A 432 11.25 -15.08 4.07
CA SER A 432 11.18 -13.70 4.59
C SER A 432 9.96 -12.90 4.11
N GLY A 433 9.14 -13.39 3.16
CA GLY A 433 8.03 -12.63 2.57
C GLY A 433 6.63 -13.19 2.84
N GLY A 434 5.65 -12.29 3.05
CA GLY A 434 4.22 -12.62 3.27
C GLY A 434 3.39 -12.87 2.01
N ARG A 435 3.97 -12.72 0.81
CA ARG A 435 3.36 -13.11 -0.47
C ARG A 435 4.45 -13.77 -1.32
N LYS A 436 4.09 -14.80 -2.10
CA LYS A 436 5.01 -15.49 -3.01
C LYS A 436 5.54 -14.48 -4.03
N SER A 437 6.75 -13.96 -3.83
CA SER A 437 7.50 -13.40 -4.94
C SER A 437 7.95 -14.59 -5.80
N ASP A 438 7.96 -14.45 -7.12
CA ASP A 438 8.57 -15.48 -8.00
C ASP A 438 10.10 -15.55 -7.84
N ARG A 439 10.64 -14.80 -6.88
CA ARG A 439 12.07 -14.69 -6.63
C ARG A 439 12.51 -15.68 -5.57
N THR A 440 13.59 -16.35 -5.88
CA THR A 440 14.27 -17.33 -5.05
C THR A 440 15.62 -16.79 -4.60
N MET A 441 16.26 -17.47 -3.65
CA MET A 441 17.62 -17.13 -3.22
C MET A 441 18.66 -17.16 -4.36
N ASN A 442 18.37 -17.88 -5.44
CA ASN A 442 19.25 -17.97 -6.61
C ASN A 442 19.24 -16.70 -7.46
N ASP A 443 18.22 -15.86 -7.31
CA ASP A 443 18.13 -14.57 -8.01
C ASP A 443 19.04 -13.50 -7.38
N ILE A 444 19.58 -13.75 -6.19
CA ILE A 444 20.58 -12.87 -5.58
C ILE A 444 21.95 -13.25 -6.14
N GLN A 445 22.48 -12.44 -7.05
CA GLN A 445 23.82 -12.59 -7.60
C GLN A 445 24.80 -11.69 -6.83
N THR A 446 26.02 -12.17 -6.62
CA THR A 446 27.11 -11.39 -6.04
C THR A 446 28.27 -11.37 -7.03
N GLN A 447 28.86 -10.19 -7.25
CA GLN A 447 29.98 -10.01 -8.15
C GLN A 447 31.10 -9.25 -7.44
N ASP A 448 32.29 -9.84 -7.42
CA ASP A 448 33.50 -9.21 -6.86
C ASP A 448 34.15 -8.29 -7.92
N SER A 449 34.68 -7.13 -7.49
CA SER A 449 35.40 -6.19 -8.37
C SER A 449 36.87 -5.99 -7.97
N GLY A 450 37.38 -6.76 -7.01
CA GLY A 450 38.76 -6.66 -6.48
C GLY A 450 38.95 -5.52 -5.46
N THR A 451 38.32 -4.37 -5.68
CA THR A 451 38.28 -3.25 -4.72
C THR A 451 37.01 -3.19 -3.89
N GLY A 452 36.00 -3.99 -4.26
CA GLY A 452 34.70 -4.05 -3.63
C GLY A 452 33.86 -5.16 -4.27
N GLY A 453 32.56 -4.92 -4.41
CA GLY A 453 31.69 -5.81 -5.17
C GLY A 453 30.24 -5.33 -5.20
N SER A 454 29.36 -6.15 -5.73
CA SER A 454 27.96 -5.77 -5.92
C SER A 454 26.99 -6.91 -5.68
N ILE A 455 25.83 -6.56 -5.15
CA ILE A 455 24.62 -7.37 -5.15
C ILE A 455 23.86 -7.02 -6.42
N ILE A 456 23.52 -8.02 -7.23
CA ILE A 456 22.71 -7.87 -8.43
C ILE A 456 21.47 -8.73 -8.25
N ILE A 457 20.31 -8.08 -8.36
CA ILE A 457 19.01 -8.72 -8.35
C ILE A 457 18.38 -8.42 -9.71
N PRO A 458 18.02 -9.45 -10.50
CA PRO A 458 17.50 -9.26 -11.84
C PRO A 458 16.13 -8.57 -11.81
N PRO A 459 15.70 -8.00 -12.95
CA PRO A 459 14.34 -7.55 -13.17
C PRO A 459 13.31 -8.61 -12.78
N ALA A 460 12.16 -8.17 -12.25
CA ALA A 460 11.09 -9.08 -11.89
C ALA A 460 10.57 -9.88 -13.10
N ALA A 461 9.93 -11.02 -12.83
CA ALA A 461 9.19 -11.74 -13.86
C ALA A 461 8.15 -10.81 -14.53
N PRO A 462 7.92 -10.96 -15.84
CA PRO A 462 6.96 -10.12 -16.55
C PRO A 462 5.52 -10.45 -16.11
N GLY A 463 4.60 -9.50 -16.31
CA GLY A 463 3.18 -9.67 -15.99
C GLY A 463 2.70 -9.08 -14.65
N ALA A 464 3.59 -8.51 -13.84
CA ALA A 464 3.21 -7.77 -12.63
C ALA A 464 3.69 -6.31 -12.72
N LEU A 465 2.81 -5.39 -12.31
CA LEU A 465 3.17 -4.00 -12.05
C LEU A 465 3.50 -3.83 -10.57
N TYR A 466 4.31 -2.81 -10.25
CA TYR A 466 4.78 -2.54 -8.90
C TYR A 466 4.50 -1.09 -8.52
N VAL A 467 3.98 -0.85 -7.31
CA VAL A 467 3.84 0.52 -6.79
C VAL A 467 5.15 0.94 -6.14
N LEU A 468 5.69 2.08 -6.59
CA LEU A 468 6.88 2.69 -5.98
C LEU A 468 6.51 3.74 -4.93
N GLY A 469 5.43 4.49 -5.18
CA GLY A 469 4.93 5.49 -4.27
C GLY A 469 3.59 6.08 -4.66
N VAL A 470 3.01 6.85 -3.74
CA VAL A 470 1.69 7.47 -3.87
C VAL A 470 1.80 8.95 -3.47
N LEU A 471 1.27 9.84 -4.30
CA LEU A 471 1.05 11.23 -3.94
C LEU A 471 -0.37 11.36 -3.37
N GLY A 472 -0.48 11.88 -2.15
CA GLY A 472 -1.75 12.20 -1.52
C GLY A 472 -1.91 13.68 -1.24
N ARG A 473 -3.17 14.11 -1.07
CA ARG A 473 -3.54 15.46 -0.66
C ARG A 473 -4.38 15.42 0.61
N LYS A 474 -4.02 16.26 1.58
CA LYS A 474 -4.75 16.43 2.84
C LYS A 474 -6.13 17.00 2.57
N LEU A 475 -7.13 16.45 3.27
CA LEU A 475 -8.53 16.79 3.11
C LEU A 475 -8.97 17.97 3.96
#